data_AF-A0A932H967-F1
#
_entry.id   AF-A0A932H967-F1
#
_cell.length_a   1.000
_cell.length_b   1.000
_cell.length_c   1.000
_cell.angle_alpha   90.00
_cell.angle_beta   90.00
_cell.angle_gamma   90.00
#
_symmetry.space_group_name_H-M   'P 1'
#
loop_
_entity.id
_entity.type
_entity.pdbx_description
1 polymer ?
#
loop_
_entity_poly.entity_id
_entity_poly.type
_entity_poly.pdbx_seq_one_letter_code
_entity_poly.pdbx_strand_id
1 'polypeptide(L)'
;FWIVPAKAQGTWQLPQGELALKQEFQMLSGTLKSGSQSTPITNGRLSGDQISFSAGGAQYTGRVSGNAMEGAVKSGASSGKWKATRAGK
;
A
#
# COMPACT_ATOMS: atom_id res chain seq x y z
N PHE A 1 11.96 1.36 24.98
CA PHE A 1 11.49 1.84 23.67
C PHE A 1 10.96 0.66 22.89
N TRP A 2 9.65 0.50 22.77
CA TRP A 2 9.04 -0.58 21.99
C TRP A 2 8.56 0.00 20.67
N ILE A 3 9.15 -0.44 19.56
CA ILE A 3 8.69 -0.08 18.23
C ILE A 3 7.45 -0.92 17.97
N VAL A 4 6.26 -0.30 18.01
CA VAL A 4 5.06 -0.93 17.48
C VAL A 4 5.20 -0.88 15.95
N PRO A 5 5.26 -2.02 15.24
CA PRO A 5 5.32 -2.02 13.79
C PRO A 5 4.15 -1.22 13.23
N ALA A 6 4.37 -0.43 12.18
CA ALA A 6 3.27 0.26 11.53
C ALA A 6 2.18 -0.76 11.18
N LYS A 7 0.92 -0.50 11.54
CA LYS A 7 -0.17 -1.41 11.22
C LYS A 7 -0.66 -1.06 9.82
N ALA A 8 -0.04 -1.61 8.80
CA ALA A 8 -0.46 -1.42 7.40
C ALA A 8 -1.72 -2.21 7.05
N GLN A 9 -2.04 -3.25 7.83
CA GLN A 9 -3.27 -4.03 7.66
C GLN A 9 -4.52 -3.16 7.68
N GLY A 10 -5.46 -3.49 6.80
CA GLY A 10 -6.76 -2.86 6.68
C GLY A 10 -7.05 -2.40 5.25
N THR A 11 -8.18 -1.71 5.12
CA THR A 11 -8.61 -1.13 3.85
C THR A 11 -8.19 0.34 3.78
N TRP A 12 -7.67 0.74 2.62
CA TRP A 12 -7.18 2.07 2.33
C TRP A 12 -7.85 2.61 1.08
N GLN A 13 -8.29 3.85 1.11
CA GLN A 13 -8.83 4.58 -0.02
C GLN A 13 -7.72 5.34 -0.72
N LEU A 14 -7.65 5.19 -2.04
CA LEU A 14 -6.75 5.88 -2.94
C LEU A 14 -7.60 6.69 -3.93
N PRO A 15 -7.07 7.76 -4.55
CA PRO A 15 -7.78 8.48 -5.61
C PRO A 15 -8.26 7.58 -6.75
N GLN A 16 -7.51 6.51 -7.06
CA GLN A 16 -7.85 5.54 -8.10
C GLN A 16 -8.78 4.41 -7.64
N GLY A 17 -8.99 4.22 -6.33
CA GLY A 17 -9.84 3.15 -5.81
C GLY A 17 -9.49 2.70 -4.40
N GLU A 18 -9.45 1.39 -4.16
CA GLU A 18 -9.34 0.80 -2.82
C GLU A 18 -8.19 -0.21 -2.74
N LEU A 19 -7.36 -0.12 -1.71
CA LEU A 19 -6.29 -1.06 -1.40
C LEU A 19 -6.63 -1.81 -0.11
N ALA A 20 -6.91 -3.10 -0.22
CA ALA A 20 -7.06 -3.98 0.92
C ALA A 20 -5.73 -4.67 1.21
N LEU A 21 -5.21 -4.50 2.43
CA LEU A 21 -3.96 -5.10 2.89
C LEU A 21 -4.21 -6.05 4.06
N LYS A 22 -3.63 -7.24 3.97
CA LYS A 22 -3.41 -8.19 5.06
C LYS A 22 -1.93 -8.18 5.40
N GLN A 23 -1.62 -8.18 6.69
CA GLN A 23 -0.25 -8.13 7.19
C GLN A 23 0.05 -9.39 7.99
N GLU A 24 1.08 -10.11 7.59
CA GLU A 24 1.65 -11.22 8.34
C GLU A 24 3.10 -10.87 8.66
N PHE A 25 3.31 -10.33 9.86
CA PHE A 25 4.58 -9.74 10.29
C PHE A 25 5.03 -8.60 9.35
N GLN A 26 6.08 -8.87 8.55
CA GLN A 26 6.65 -7.96 7.57
C GLN A 26 6.13 -8.22 6.15
N MET A 27 5.37 -9.29 5.93
CA MET A 27 4.82 -9.63 4.63
C MET A 27 3.43 -9.00 4.46
N LEU A 28 3.18 -8.42 3.29
CA LEU A 28 1.89 -7.85 2.93
C LEU A 28 1.29 -8.62 1.75
N SER A 29 0.00 -8.94 1.87
CA SER A 29 -0.81 -9.52 0.80
C SER A 29 -2.13 -8.75 0.69
N GLY A 30 -2.85 -8.95 -0.41
CA GLY A 30 -4.13 -8.26 -0.62
C GLY A 30 -4.37 -7.85 -2.07
N THR A 31 -5.20 -6.83 -2.26
CA THR A 31 -5.71 -6.44 -3.58
C THR A 31 -5.82 -4.93 -3.70
N LEU A 32 -5.40 -4.39 -4.86
CA LEU A 32 -5.67 -3.03 -5.30
C LEU A 32 -6.83 -3.07 -6.30
N LYS A 33 -7.95 -2.46 -5.92
CA LYS A 33 -9.10 -2.24 -6.77
C LYS A 33 -9.01 -0.84 -7.39
N SER A 34 -9.10 -0.75 -8.70
CA SER A 34 -9.13 0.51 -9.45
C SER A 34 -10.29 0.47 -10.43
N GLY A 35 -11.35 1.24 -10.14
CA GLY A 35 -12.62 1.14 -10.88
C GLY A 35 -13.22 -0.28 -10.80
N SER A 36 -13.42 -0.92 -11.95
CA SER A 36 -13.93 -2.30 -12.08
C SER A 36 -12.83 -3.37 -12.02
N GLN A 37 -11.56 -2.99 -12.06
CA GLN A 37 -10.44 -3.94 -12.03
C GLN A 37 -10.00 -4.19 -10.59
N SER A 38 -9.80 -5.45 -10.23
CA SER A 38 -9.19 -5.86 -8.96
C SER A 38 -7.88 -6.60 -9.27
N THR A 39 -6.78 -6.10 -8.74
CA THR A 39 -5.45 -6.63 -9.02
C THR A 39 -4.80 -7.10 -7.71
N PRO A 40 -4.36 -8.36 -7.61
CA PRO A 40 -3.63 -8.82 -6.44
C PRO A 40 -2.31 -8.06 -6.31
N ILE A 41 -1.93 -7.74 -5.09
CA ILE A 41 -0.59 -7.23 -4.83
C ILE A 41 0.40 -8.38 -4.73
N THR A 42 1.64 -8.14 -5.14
CA THR A 42 2.76 -9.08 -5.03
C THR A 42 3.97 -8.40 -4.42
N ASN A 43 4.92 -9.18 -3.91
CA ASN A 43 6.15 -8.66 -3.27
C ASN A 43 5.88 -7.62 -2.17
N GLY A 44 4.76 -7.76 -1.46
CA GLY A 44 4.35 -6.85 -0.41
C GLY A 44 5.23 -7.01 0.84
N ARG A 45 5.86 -5.92 1.27
CA ARG A 45 6.72 -5.86 2.45
C ARG A 45 6.50 -4.60 3.26
N LEU A 46 6.68 -4.74 4.56
CA LEU A 46 6.65 -3.67 5.54
C LEU A 46 7.92 -3.74 6.41
N SER A 47 8.66 -2.63 6.46
CA SER A 47 9.85 -2.48 7.30
C SER A 47 9.76 -1.17 8.07
N GLY A 48 9.49 -1.25 9.38
CA GLY A 48 9.20 -0.07 10.19
C GLY A 48 7.92 0.63 9.72
N ASP A 49 8.05 1.86 9.23
CA ASP A 49 7.00 2.63 8.56
C ASP A 49 7.06 2.52 7.02
N GLN A 50 8.12 1.96 6.45
CA GLN A 50 8.27 1.83 5.00
C GLN A 50 7.44 0.67 4.46
N ILE A 51 6.70 0.93 3.38
CA ILE A 51 5.89 -0.05 2.67
C ILE A 51 6.35 -0.15 1.22
N SER A 52 6.38 -1.37 0.70
CA SER A 52 6.60 -1.64 -0.73
C SER A 52 5.75 -2.79 -1.20
N PHE A 53 5.13 -2.68 -2.38
CA PHE A 53 4.40 -3.77 -3.04
C PHE A 53 4.32 -3.52 -4.55
N SER A 54 3.96 -4.52 -5.32
CA SER A 54 3.69 -4.39 -6.75
C SER A 54 2.23 -4.73 -7.05
N ALA A 55 1.61 -4.03 -8.00
CA ALA A 55 0.27 -4.32 -8.49
C ALA A 55 0.15 -3.90 -9.96
N GLY A 56 -0.34 -4.79 -10.82
CA GLY A 56 -0.64 -4.45 -12.21
C GLY A 56 0.57 -4.00 -13.03
N GLY A 57 1.77 -4.53 -12.73
CA GLY A 57 3.02 -4.12 -13.37
C GLY A 57 3.60 -2.79 -12.85
N ALA A 58 2.97 -2.16 -11.86
CA ALA A 58 3.50 -0.98 -11.17
C ALA A 58 4.08 -1.36 -9.80
N GLN A 59 5.20 -0.75 -9.44
CA GLN A 59 5.82 -0.87 -8.12
C GLN A 59 5.47 0.35 -7.27
N TYR A 60 4.92 0.11 -6.10
CA TYR A 60 4.55 1.11 -5.10
C TYR A 60 5.57 1.06 -3.97
N THR A 61 6.09 2.21 -3.60
CA THR A 61 6.91 2.41 -2.40
C THR A 61 6.39 3.61 -1.64
N GLY A 62 6.54 3.61 -0.33
CA GLY A 62 6.06 4.71 0.49
C GLY A 62 6.27 4.50 1.97
N ARG A 63 5.55 5.31 2.76
CA ARG A 63 5.54 5.24 4.22
C ARG A 63 4.11 5.22 4.75
N VAL A 64 3.92 4.56 5.87
CA VAL A 64 2.66 4.45 6.60
C VAL A 64 2.75 5.30 7.86
N SER A 65 1.92 6.34 7.97
CA SER A 65 1.85 7.22 9.13
C SER A 65 0.41 7.27 9.65
N GLY A 66 0.14 6.47 10.69
CA GLY A 66 -1.18 6.40 11.33
C GLY A 66 -2.29 5.94 10.36
N ASN A 67 -3.05 6.90 9.83
CA ASN A 67 -4.17 6.66 8.91
C ASN A 67 -3.91 7.17 7.50
N ALA A 68 -2.66 7.53 7.18
CA ALA A 68 -2.25 7.94 5.85
C ALA A 68 -1.10 7.06 5.35
N MET A 69 -1.06 6.85 4.05
CA MET A 69 0.08 6.34 3.32
C MET A 69 0.41 7.31 2.19
N GLU A 70 1.70 7.51 1.93
CA GLU A 70 2.14 8.27 0.78
C GLU A 70 3.48 7.79 0.27
N GLY A 71 3.70 7.98 -1.03
CA GLY A 71 4.97 7.64 -1.65
C GLY A 71 4.95 7.75 -3.15
N ALA A 72 5.77 6.91 -3.80
CA ALA A 72 5.97 6.90 -5.24
C ALA A 72 5.47 5.59 -5.86
N VAL A 73 4.92 5.70 -7.05
CA VAL A 73 4.55 4.57 -7.91
C VAL A 73 5.40 4.65 -9.17
N LYS A 74 5.96 3.52 -9.60
CA LYS A 74 6.76 3.40 -10.82
C LYS A 74 6.16 2.33 -11.72
N SER A 75 5.89 2.64 -12.98
CA SER A 75 5.39 1.71 -13.98
C SER A 75 6.19 1.90 -15.26
N GLY A 76 7.08 0.96 -15.57
CA GLY A 76 8.04 1.09 -16.67
C GLY A 76 8.91 2.36 -16.52
N ALA A 77 8.88 3.23 -17.53
CA ALA A 77 9.59 4.51 -17.54
C ALA A 77 8.85 5.63 -16.78
N SER A 78 7.58 5.43 -16.46
CA SER A 78 6.74 6.43 -15.79
C SER A 78 6.88 6.35 -14.27
N SER A 79 6.94 7.50 -13.61
CA SER A 79 6.88 7.59 -12.15
C SER A 79 5.85 8.64 -11.73
N GLY A 80 5.19 8.39 -10.60
CA GLY A 80 4.16 9.26 -10.05
C GLY A 80 4.15 9.20 -8.52
N LYS A 81 3.32 10.04 -7.91
CA LYS A 81 3.06 9.99 -6.46
C LYS A 81 1.74 9.28 -6.22
N TRP A 82 1.64 8.55 -5.11
CA TRP A 82 0.38 7.98 -4.65
C TRP A 82 0.16 8.37 -3.19
N LYS A 83 -1.12 8.44 -2.82
CA LYS A 83 -1.57 8.66 -1.45
C LYS A 83 -2.72 7.71 -1.15
N ALA A 84 -2.82 7.30 0.09
CA ALA A 84 -3.96 6.54 0.58
C ALA A 84 -4.36 6.98 1.99
N THR A 85 -5.64 6.89 2.31
CA THR A 85 -6.19 7.12 3.65
C THR A 85 -6.89 5.86 4.15
N ARG A 86 -6.83 5.57 5.44
CA ARG A 86 -7.51 4.39 5.99
C ARG A 86 -9.03 4.55 5.81
N ALA A 87 -9.69 3.55 5.24
CA ALA A 87 -11.14 3.56 5.08
C ALA A 87 -11.85 3.57 6.44
N GLY A 88 -12.94 4.34 6.56
CA GLY A 88 -13.76 4.40 7.77
C GLY A 88 -13.30 5.41 8.84
N LYS A 89 -12.61 6.48 8.43
CA LYS A 89 -12.32 7.64 9.27
C LYS A 89 -12.81 8.93 8.65
#